data_AF-A0A961M1C9-F1
#
_entry.id   AF-A0A961M1C9-F1
#
_cell.length_a   1.000
_cell.length_b   1.000
_cell.length_c   1.000
_cell.angle_alpha   90.00
_cell.angle_beta   90.00
_cell.angle_gamma   90.00
#
_symmetry.space_group_name_H-M   'P 1'
#
loop_
_entity.id
_entity.type
_entity.pdbx_description
1 polymer ?
#
loop_
_entity_poly.entity_id
_entity_poly.type
_entity_poly.pdbx_seq_one_letter_code
_entity_poly.pdbx_strand_id
1 'polypeptide(L)' 'MDKFEKLTGVAAPMPMINVDTDMIIPKDYLKTIKRTGLGKGLFSEMRYLDDGSDNP' A
#
# COMPACT_ATOMS: atom_id res chain seq x y z
N MET A 1 -17.15 -10.03 8.44
CA MET A 1 -15.86 -10.55 7.95
C MET A 1 -16.21 -11.74 7.09
N ASP A 2 -15.82 -11.71 5.83
CA ASP A 2 -16.21 -12.76 4.89
C ASP A 2 -15.31 -13.97 5.07
N LYS A 3 -15.89 -15.16 4.93
CA LYS A 3 -15.13 -16.42 5.03
C LYS A 3 -14.15 -16.48 3.85
N PHE A 4 -12.88 -16.71 4.15
CA PHE A 4 -11.85 -16.95 3.13
C PHE A 4 -11.83 -18.43 2.76
N GLU A 5 -12.13 -18.77 1.50
CA GLU A 5 -12.11 -20.16 1.02
C GLU A 5 -11.03 -20.36 -0.06
N LYS A 6 -11.17 -19.68 -1.20
CA LYS A 6 -10.20 -19.72 -2.30
C LYS A 6 -10.21 -18.39 -3.04
N LEU A 7 -9.03 -17.85 -3.32
CA LEU A 7 -8.83 -16.65 -4.12
C LEU A 7 -7.96 -16.99 -5.33
N THR A 8 -8.41 -16.63 -6.53
CA THR A 8 -7.59 -16.67 -7.75
C THR A 8 -7.39 -15.24 -8.21
N GLY A 9 -6.14 -14.82 -8.41
CA GLY A 9 -5.81 -13.44 -8.77
C GLY A 9 -4.39 -13.31 -9.29
N VAL A 10 -4.07 -12.12 -9.80
CA VAL A 10 -2.71 -11.79 -10.27
C VAL A 10 -1.82 -11.58 -9.05
N ALA A 11 -0.67 -12.25 -9.01
CA ALA A 11 0.35 -12.04 -8.00
C ALA A 11 1.28 -10.87 -8.41
N ALA A 12 1.68 -10.06 -7.43
CA ALA A 12 2.66 -8.98 -7.61
C ALA A 12 3.92 -9.33 -6.78
N PRO A 13 5.01 -9.82 -7.40
CA PRO A 13 6.22 -10.18 -6.67
C PRO A 13 6.95 -8.95 -6.14
N MET A 14 7.37 -8.99 -4.87
CA MET A 14 8.16 -7.94 -4.22
C MET A 14 9.35 -8.60 -3.50
N PRO A 15 10.52 -8.75 -4.16
CA PRO A 15 11.67 -9.46 -3.62
C PRO A 15 12.46 -8.56 -2.64
N MET A 16 11.80 -8.16 -1.55
CA MET A 16 12.34 -7.28 -0.53
C MET A 16 12.23 -7.94 0.83
N ILE A 17 13.29 -7.84 1.63
CA ILE A 17 13.30 -8.26 3.03
C ILE A 17 13.10 -7.04 3.93
N ASN A 18 12.58 -7.26 5.14
CA ASN A 18 12.39 -6.21 6.15
C ASN A 18 11.45 -5.06 5.72
N VAL A 19 10.36 -5.39 5.03
CA VAL A 19 9.29 -4.41 4.76
C VAL A 19 8.62 -4.00 6.08
N ASP A 20 8.78 -2.73 6.47
CA ASP A 20 8.23 -2.19 7.72
C ASP A 20 6.88 -1.48 7.53
N THR A 21 6.33 -0.94 8.62
CA THR A 21 5.01 -0.29 8.62
C THR A 21 4.96 1.02 7.84
N ASP A 22 6.03 1.82 7.88
CA ASP A 22 6.07 3.10 7.14
C ASP A 22 6.27 2.84 5.64
N MET A 23 7.00 1.77 5.27
CA MET A 23 7.09 1.31 3.88
C MET A 23 5.74 0.85 3.32
N ILE A 24 4.92 0.15 4.12
CA ILE A 24 3.57 -0.28 3.71
C ILE A 24 2.68 0.94 3.52
N ILE A 25 2.67 1.87 4.48
CA ILE A 25 1.89 3.09 4.41
C ILE A 25 2.51 4.18 5.30
N PRO A 26 2.95 5.32 4.75
CA PRO A 26 3.53 6.36 5.57
C PRO A 26 2.54 6.95 6.56
N LYS A 27 3.02 7.29 7.76
CA LYS A 27 2.24 7.92 8.84
C LYS A 27 1.40 9.14 8.42
N ASP A 28 1.79 9.87 7.38
CA ASP A 28 1.05 11.04 6.89
C ASP A 28 -0.35 10.68 6.40
N TYR A 29 -0.52 9.48 5.82
CA TYR A 29 -1.82 8.97 5.41
C TYR A 29 -2.71 8.57 6.59
N LEU A 30 -2.12 8.36 7.78
CA LEU A 30 -2.82 7.90 8.99
C LEU A 30 -3.37 9.06 9.84
N LYS A 31 -3.13 10.31 9.44
CA LYS A 31 -3.69 11.50 10.11
C LYS A 31 -5.20 11.69 9.89
N THR A 32 -5.81 10.88 9.02
CA THR A 32 -7.24 10.95 8.70
C THR A 32 -8.10 10.19 9.71
N ILE A 33 -9.29 10.72 10.02
CA ILE A 33 -10.33 9.97 10.77
C ILE A 33 -11.17 9.07 9.87
N LYS A 34 -11.05 9.22 8.54
CA LYS A 34 -11.79 8.43 7.56
C LYS A 34 -11.20 7.03 7.49
N ARG A 35 -12.05 6.01 7.55
CA ARG A 35 -11.64 4.59 7.43
C ARG A 35 -11.51 4.12 5.98
N THR A 36 -11.73 5.00 5.01
CA THR A 36 -11.70 4.70 3.57
C THR A 36 -10.60 5.49 2.87
N GLY A 37 -10.15 5.01 1.70
CA GLY A 37 -9.18 5.72 0.86
C GLY A 37 -7.71 5.54 1.22
N LEU A 38 -7.39 4.81 2.29
CA LEU A 38 -6.02 4.53 2.72
C LEU A 38 -5.20 3.75 1.68
N GLY A 39 -5.86 2.98 0.80
CA GLY A 39 -5.19 2.24 -0.27
C GLY A 39 -4.41 3.13 -1.26
N LYS A 40 -4.68 4.45 -1.31
CA LYS A 40 -3.85 5.38 -2.09
C LYS A 40 -2.44 5.55 -1.53
N GLY A 41 -2.28 5.40 -0.21
CA GLY A 41 -0.98 5.47 0.48
C GLY A 41 -0.20 4.17 0.50
N LEU A 42 -0.77 3.08 -0.04
CA LEU A 42 -0.10 1.78 -0.09
C LEU A 42 1.20 1.90 -0.90
N PHE A 43 2.33 1.65 -0.24
CA PHE A 43 3.68 1.75 -0.79
C PHE A 43 3.98 3.11 -1.44
N SER A 44 3.41 4.22 -0.94
CA SER A 44 3.46 5.51 -1.65
C SER A 44 4.87 6.02 -1.93
N GLU A 45 5.83 5.79 -1.03
CA GLU A 45 7.23 6.21 -1.23
C GLU A 45 7.93 5.46 -2.37
N MET A 46 7.51 4.23 -2.67
CA MET A 46 8.01 3.47 -3.82
C MET A 46 7.16 3.71 -5.08
N ARG A 47 5.87 3.95 -4.89
CA ARG A 47 4.86 4.00 -5.96
C ARG A 47 4.80 5.34 -6.68
N TYR A 48 5.16 6.44 -6.02
CA TYR A 48 5.05 7.78 -6.60
C TYR A 48 6.37 8.55 -6.50
N LEU A 49 6.59 9.44 -7.46
CA LEU A 49 7.64 10.45 -7.42
C LEU A 49 7.21 11.64 -6.54
N ASP A 50 8.15 12.53 -6.22
CA ASP A 50 7.90 13.72 -5.36
C ASP A 50 6.82 14.67 -5.93
N ASP A 51 6.64 14.68 -7.25
CA ASP A 51 5.60 15.46 -7.93
C ASP A 51 4.21 14.77 -7.92
N GLY A 52 4.13 13.57 -7.35
CA GLY A 52 2.93 12.75 -7.25
C GLY A 52 2.61 11.91 -8.48
N SER A 53 3.48 11.88 -9.50
CA SER A 53 3.33 10.98 -10.66
C SER A 53 3.73 9.55 -10.31
N ASP A 54 3.23 8.57 -11.07
CA ASP A 54 3.57 7.15 -10.88
C ASP A 54 5.07 6.92 -11.14
N ASN A 55 5.70 6.09 -10.30
CA ASN A 55 7.09 5.64 -10.44
C ASN A 55 7.11 4.22 -11.04
N PRO A 56 7.36 4.05 -12.36
CA PRO A 56 7.27 2.77 -13.06
C PRO A 56 8.43 1.82 -12.83
#